data_AF-A6N6V0-F1
#
_entry.id   AF-A6N6V0-F1
#
_cell.length_a   1.000
_cell.length_b   1.000
_cell.length_c   1.000
_cell.angle_alpha   90.00
_cell.angle_beta   90.00
_cell.angle_gamma   90.00
#
_symmetry.space_group_name_H-M   'P 1'
#
loop_
_entity.id
_entity.type
_entity.pdbx_description
1 polymer ?
#
loop_
_entity_poly.entity_id
_entity_poly.type
_entity_poly.pdbx_seq_one_letter_code
_entity_poly.pdbx_strand_id
1 'polypeptide(L)'
;LPSHITAKNLLEPYRKDFYERILFLENIRRSLALLKGEMETTKLPKKMHGFEAVEDLLLNAERRAHQQRFDDAVARLYRAIELTGQLLLKIRYGLDTGNLEVARLPETLQARYAERKAARGKVQLALVEAYTLLAELDAGCRSVWERWVK
;
A
#
# COMPACT_ATOMS: atom_id res chain seq x y z
N LEU A 1 -0.24 -11.08 9.92
CA LEU A 1 -1.36 -11.72 9.18
C LEU A 1 -2.11 -12.78 10.00
N PRO A 2 -1.47 -13.76 10.67
CA PRO A 2 -2.17 -14.72 11.53
C PRO A 2 -2.97 -14.03 12.66
N SER A 3 -2.42 -12.95 13.23
CA SER A 3 -3.02 -12.18 14.32
C SER A 3 -4.38 -11.55 14.02
N HIS A 4 -4.61 -11.01 12.80
CA HIS A 4 -5.88 -10.33 12.48
C HIS A 4 -7.02 -11.33 12.23
N ILE A 5 -6.72 -12.53 11.74
CA ILE A 5 -7.71 -13.62 11.61
C ILE A 5 -8.14 -14.06 13.00
N THR A 6 -7.18 -14.33 13.87
CA THR A 6 -7.45 -14.72 15.25
C THR A 6 -8.25 -13.63 15.98
N ALA A 7 -7.84 -12.37 15.89
CA ALA A 7 -8.54 -11.25 16.52
C ALA A 7 -9.98 -11.11 16.01
N LYS A 8 -10.20 -11.22 14.68
CA LYS A 8 -11.55 -11.22 14.11
C LYS A 8 -12.37 -12.38 14.69
N ASN A 9 -11.86 -13.60 14.64
CA ASN A 9 -12.59 -14.79 15.09
C ASN A 9 -12.96 -14.72 16.57
N LEU A 10 -12.11 -14.12 17.41
CA LEU A 10 -12.41 -13.89 18.83
C LEU A 10 -13.50 -12.84 19.05
N LEU A 11 -13.57 -11.83 18.19
CA LEU A 11 -14.58 -10.76 18.27
C LEU A 11 -15.89 -11.12 17.55
N GLU A 12 -15.87 -12.11 16.66
CA GLU A 12 -17.01 -12.50 15.82
C GLU A 12 -18.28 -12.81 16.62
N PRO A 13 -18.25 -13.53 17.76
CA PRO A 13 -19.44 -13.75 18.59
C PRO A 13 -20.06 -12.45 19.13
N TYR A 14 -19.28 -11.38 19.22
CA TYR A 14 -19.66 -10.07 19.74
C TYR A 14 -19.81 -9.01 18.63
N ARG A 15 -20.10 -9.44 17.40
CA ARG A 15 -20.08 -8.55 16.22
C ARG A 15 -20.94 -7.30 16.37
N LYS A 16 -22.08 -7.39 17.07
CA LYS A 16 -22.96 -6.22 17.29
C LYS A 16 -22.25 -5.13 18.09
N ASP A 17 -21.48 -5.52 19.11
CA ASP A 17 -20.81 -4.61 20.03
C ASP A 17 -19.48 -4.09 19.46
N PHE A 18 -18.82 -4.88 18.60
CA PHE A 18 -17.51 -4.54 18.02
C PHE A 18 -17.52 -4.37 16.50
N TYR A 19 -18.67 -3.99 15.93
CA TYR A 19 -18.89 -3.92 14.48
C TYR A 19 -17.78 -3.15 13.76
N GLU A 20 -17.46 -1.93 14.19
CA GLU A 20 -16.47 -1.08 13.52
C GLU A 20 -15.05 -1.66 13.62
N ARG A 21 -14.70 -2.32 14.73
CA ARG A 21 -13.38 -2.98 14.88
C ARG A 21 -13.27 -4.21 13.99
N ILE A 22 -14.31 -5.03 13.92
CA ILE A 22 -14.34 -6.19 13.04
C ILE A 22 -14.27 -5.75 11.58
N LEU A 23 -15.02 -4.70 11.21
CA LEU A 23 -14.98 -4.14 9.87
C LEU A 23 -13.58 -3.62 9.51
N PHE A 24 -12.90 -2.93 10.43
CA PHE A 24 -11.52 -2.49 10.24
C PHE A 24 -10.57 -3.68 10.00
N LEU A 25 -10.67 -4.75 10.81
CA LEU A 25 -9.87 -5.97 10.63
C LEU A 25 -10.13 -6.66 9.28
N GLU A 26 -11.38 -6.67 8.83
CA GLU A 26 -11.74 -7.16 7.51
C GLU A 26 -11.13 -6.28 6.41
N ASN A 27 -11.21 -4.96 6.55
CA ASN A 27 -10.68 -4.02 5.56
C ASN A 27 -9.15 -4.04 5.46
N ILE A 28 -8.41 -4.26 6.56
CA ILE A 28 -6.96 -4.51 6.52
C ILE A 28 -6.67 -5.69 5.57
N ARG A 29 -7.40 -6.80 5.71
CA ARG A 29 -7.19 -7.96 4.84
C ARG A 29 -7.52 -7.64 3.38
N ARG A 30 -8.59 -6.88 3.14
CA ARG A 30 -8.99 -6.46 1.79
C ARG A 30 -7.93 -5.57 1.15
N SER A 31 -7.38 -4.59 1.88
CA SER A 31 -6.30 -3.73 1.36
C SER A 31 -5.05 -4.52 0.97
N LEU A 32 -4.68 -5.54 1.76
CA LEU A 32 -3.57 -6.44 1.41
C LEU A 32 -3.91 -7.33 0.21
N ALA A 33 -5.16 -7.78 0.08
CA ALA A 33 -5.63 -8.55 -1.07
C ALA A 33 -5.60 -7.72 -2.36
N LEU A 34 -5.93 -6.42 -2.30
CA LEU A 34 -5.78 -5.49 -3.42
C LEU A 34 -4.33 -5.47 -3.91
N LEU A 35 -3.38 -5.30 -3.00
CA LEU A 35 -1.96 -5.27 -3.35
C LEU A 35 -1.52 -6.56 -4.04
N LYS A 36 -1.98 -7.72 -3.55
CA LYS A 36 -1.67 -9.03 -4.11
C LYS A 36 -2.40 -9.35 -5.42
N GLY A 37 -3.31 -8.49 -5.86
CA GLY A 37 -4.18 -8.77 -7.01
C GLY A 37 -5.24 -9.85 -6.75
N GLU A 38 -5.47 -10.23 -5.49
CA GLU A 38 -6.53 -11.16 -5.07
C GLU A 38 -7.91 -10.47 -5.00
N MET A 39 -7.93 -9.13 -5.12
CA MET A 39 -9.13 -8.30 -5.14
C MET A 39 -8.98 -7.19 -6.18
N GLU A 40 -10.07 -6.90 -6.90
CA GLU A 40 -10.14 -5.78 -7.83
C GLU A 40 -10.52 -4.48 -7.12
N THR A 41 -9.95 -3.36 -7.56
CA THR A 41 -10.19 -2.02 -6.99
C THR A 41 -11.63 -1.54 -7.20
N THR A 42 -12.32 -2.05 -8.22
CA THR A 42 -13.73 -1.77 -8.50
C THR A 42 -14.69 -2.38 -7.49
N LYS A 43 -14.22 -3.31 -6.64
CA LYS A 43 -15.04 -4.03 -5.65
C LYS A 43 -14.82 -3.52 -4.21
N LEU A 44 -14.31 -2.29 -4.05
CA LEU A 44 -14.14 -1.67 -2.73
C LEU A 44 -15.50 -1.49 -2.03
N PRO A 45 -15.69 -2.01 -0.81
CA PRO A 45 -16.88 -1.73 0.00
C PRO A 45 -17.03 -0.22 0.26
N LYS A 46 -18.27 0.28 0.38
CA LYS A 46 -18.55 1.70 0.67
C LYS A 46 -17.84 2.24 1.93
N LYS A 47 -17.59 1.39 2.92
CA LYS A 47 -16.89 1.72 4.17
C LYS A 47 -15.38 1.37 4.13
N MET A 48 -14.76 1.37 2.97
CA MET A 48 -13.34 1.04 2.80
C MET A 48 -12.69 2.08 1.88
N HIS A 49 -11.54 2.62 2.30
CA HIS A 49 -10.75 3.57 1.51
C HIS A 49 -9.48 2.93 0.92
N GLY A 50 -9.12 1.71 1.33
CA GLY A 50 -8.05 0.92 0.73
C GLY A 50 -6.68 1.10 1.38
N PHE A 51 -6.57 1.93 2.42
CA PHE A 51 -5.32 2.19 3.15
C PHE A 51 -5.34 1.63 4.58
N GLU A 52 -6.28 0.76 4.92
CA GLU A 52 -6.46 0.26 6.29
C GLU A 52 -5.24 -0.52 6.78
N ALA A 53 -4.52 -1.24 5.90
CA ALA A 53 -3.25 -1.86 6.27
C ALA A 53 -2.12 -0.85 6.52
N VAL A 54 -2.16 0.35 5.91
CA VAL A 54 -1.23 1.44 6.25
C VAL A 54 -1.57 1.98 7.64
N GLU A 55 -2.84 2.22 7.92
CA GLU A 55 -3.30 2.66 9.25
C GLU A 55 -2.90 1.69 10.35
N ASP A 56 -3.07 0.38 10.11
CA ASP A 56 -2.64 -0.64 11.08
C ASP A 56 -1.13 -0.58 11.35
N LEU A 57 -0.29 -0.36 10.32
CA LEU A 57 1.15 -0.19 10.49
C LEU A 57 1.50 1.06 11.31
N LEU A 58 0.81 2.18 11.07
CA LEU A 58 1.01 3.43 11.82
C LEU A 58 0.63 3.26 13.29
N LEU A 59 -0.54 2.69 13.57
CA LEU A 59 -0.98 2.37 14.94
C LEU A 59 -0.03 1.38 15.62
N ASN A 60 0.58 0.46 14.86
CA ASN A 60 1.58 -0.45 15.40
C ASN A 60 2.88 0.28 15.71
N ALA A 61 3.34 1.18 14.84
CA ALA A 61 4.52 1.99 15.08
C ALA A 61 4.37 2.83 16.35
N GLU A 62 3.22 3.48 16.53
CA GLU A 62 2.89 4.26 17.73
C GLU A 62 2.96 3.39 19.00
N ARG A 63 2.33 2.21 19.01
CA ARG A 63 2.42 1.27 20.14
C ARG A 63 3.86 0.85 20.45
N ARG A 64 4.70 0.66 19.44
CA ARG A 64 6.12 0.30 19.63
C ARG A 64 6.93 1.46 20.19
N ALA A 65 6.67 2.68 19.74
CA ALA A 65 7.28 3.89 20.30
C ALA A 65 6.92 4.06 21.79
N HIS A 66 5.65 3.87 22.17
CA HIS A 66 5.23 3.88 23.58
C HIS A 66 5.93 2.81 24.44
N GLN A 67 6.32 1.69 23.84
CA GLN A 67 7.11 0.63 24.49
C GLN A 67 8.62 0.90 24.48
N GLN A 68 9.07 2.09 24.06
CA GLN A 68 10.48 2.44 23.87
C GLN A 68 11.23 1.55 22.87
N ARG A 69 10.50 0.87 21.98
CA ARG A 69 11.05 -0.01 20.93
C ARG A 69 11.18 0.78 19.62
N PHE A 70 12.05 1.77 19.61
CA PHE A 70 12.13 2.74 18.52
C PHE A 70 12.56 2.13 17.18
N ASP A 71 13.50 1.19 17.15
CA ASP A 71 13.90 0.50 15.90
C ASP A 71 12.71 -0.22 15.24
N ASP A 72 11.88 -0.87 16.06
CA ASP A 72 10.70 -1.61 15.60
C ASP A 72 9.60 -0.64 15.10
N ALA A 73 9.49 0.52 15.73
CA ALA A 73 8.60 1.60 15.30
C ALA A 73 9.03 2.20 13.96
N VAL A 74 10.31 2.54 13.81
CA VAL A 74 10.87 3.09 12.56
C VAL A 74 10.70 2.10 11.41
N ALA A 75 10.96 0.81 11.63
CA ALA A 75 10.75 -0.22 10.61
C ALA A 75 9.28 -0.28 10.13
N ARG A 76 8.31 -0.08 11.02
CA ARG A 76 6.87 -0.01 10.65
C ARG A 76 6.52 1.25 9.90
N LEU A 77 7.09 2.40 10.30
CA LEU A 77 6.89 3.66 9.56
C LEU A 77 7.44 3.54 8.14
N TYR A 78 8.64 2.99 7.96
CA TYR A 78 9.22 2.74 6.65
C TYR A 78 8.30 1.83 5.80
N ARG A 79 7.80 0.74 6.39
CA ARG A 79 6.87 -0.15 5.70
C ARG A 79 5.54 0.53 5.37
N ALA A 80 5.03 1.40 6.24
CA ALA A 80 3.80 2.15 5.99
C ALA A 80 3.96 3.11 4.79
N ILE A 81 5.09 3.80 4.69
CA ILE A 81 5.41 4.70 3.57
C ILE A 81 5.53 3.90 2.26
N GLU A 82 6.22 2.77 2.28
CA GLU A 82 6.33 1.88 1.12
C GLU A 82 4.97 1.34 0.68
N LEU A 83 4.19 0.81 1.63
CA LEU A 83 2.87 0.26 1.34
C LEU A 83 1.91 1.34 0.80
N THR A 84 2.04 2.58 1.25
CA THR A 84 1.25 3.71 0.74
C THR A 84 1.50 3.93 -0.75
N GLY A 85 2.76 3.98 -1.19
CA GLY A 85 3.10 4.13 -2.61
C GLY A 85 2.62 2.94 -3.46
N GLN A 86 2.76 1.72 -2.93
CA GLN A 86 2.27 0.50 -3.58
C GLN A 86 0.74 0.53 -3.77
N LEU A 87 -0.01 0.89 -2.72
CA LEU A 87 -1.47 0.98 -2.77
C LEU A 87 -1.96 2.14 -3.64
N LEU A 88 -1.28 3.29 -3.64
CA LEU A 88 -1.64 4.40 -4.54
C LEU A 88 -1.55 3.99 -6.01
N LEU A 89 -0.44 3.36 -6.41
CA LEU A 89 -0.25 2.85 -7.77
C LEU A 89 -1.29 1.79 -8.12
N LYS A 90 -1.58 0.87 -7.18
CA LYS A 90 -2.57 -0.19 -7.39
C LYS A 90 -4.00 0.34 -7.49
N ILE A 91 -4.41 1.21 -6.57
CA ILE A 91 -5.79 1.69 -6.48
C ILE A 91 -6.12 2.66 -7.61
N ARG A 92 -5.23 3.62 -7.90
CA ARG A 92 -5.51 4.69 -8.89
C ARG A 92 -5.20 4.28 -10.32
N TYR A 93 -4.15 3.48 -10.51
CA TYR A 93 -3.62 3.17 -11.85
C TYR A 93 -3.68 1.67 -12.17
N GLY A 94 -4.03 0.82 -11.20
CA GLY A 94 -4.03 -0.63 -11.34
C GLY A 94 -2.64 -1.22 -11.56
N LEU A 95 -1.58 -0.47 -11.25
CA LEU A 95 -0.19 -0.85 -11.47
C LEU A 95 0.36 -1.64 -10.29
N ASP A 96 1.18 -2.65 -10.58
CA ASP A 96 1.85 -3.49 -9.59
C ASP A 96 3.34 -3.15 -9.52
N THR A 97 3.82 -2.77 -8.34
CA THR A 97 5.24 -2.43 -8.14
C THR A 97 6.15 -3.67 -8.17
N GLY A 98 5.63 -4.86 -7.90
CA GLY A 98 6.38 -6.13 -7.95
C GLY A 98 6.60 -6.66 -9.37
N ASN A 99 5.72 -6.26 -10.29
CA ASN A 99 5.74 -6.63 -11.70
C ASN A 99 5.00 -5.59 -12.57
N LEU A 100 5.70 -4.50 -12.89
CA LEU A 100 5.11 -3.38 -13.62
C LEU A 100 4.84 -3.74 -15.08
N GLU A 101 3.58 -3.59 -15.48
CA GLU A 101 3.15 -3.77 -16.86
C GLU A 101 3.38 -2.49 -17.66
N VAL A 102 4.51 -2.43 -18.39
CA VAL A 102 4.95 -1.24 -19.14
C VAL A 102 3.90 -0.72 -20.11
N ALA A 103 3.14 -1.62 -20.77
CA ALA A 103 2.10 -1.25 -21.72
C ALA A 103 0.95 -0.42 -21.10
N ARG A 104 0.79 -0.46 -19.77
CA ARG A 104 -0.22 0.32 -19.04
C ARG A 104 0.26 1.71 -18.63
N LEU A 105 1.52 2.05 -18.89
CA LEU A 105 2.06 3.38 -18.64
C LEU A 105 1.73 4.33 -19.80
N PRO A 106 1.69 5.65 -19.55
CA PRO A 106 1.70 6.66 -20.62
C PRO A 106 2.87 6.45 -21.57
N GLU A 107 2.65 6.67 -22.87
CA GLU A 107 3.63 6.44 -23.95
C GLU A 107 4.99 7.09 -23.67
N THR A 108 4.97 8.31 -23.12
CA THR A 108 6.17 9.07 -22.74
C THR A 108 7.07 8.37 -21.72
N LEU A 109 6.51 7.46 -20.92
CA LEU A 109 7.26 6.69 -19.91
C LEU A 109 7.62 5.28 -20.41
N GLN A 110 6.93 4.76 -21.43
CA GLN A 110 7.07 3.36 -21.83
C GLN A 110 8.50 2.99 -22.22
N ALA A 111 9.18 3.83 -23.01
CA ALA A 111 10.56 3.57 -23.45
C ALA A 111 11.51 3.34 -22.26
N ARG A 112 11.47 4.25 -21.26
CA ARG A 112 12.31 4.19 -20.04
C ARG A 112 12.12 2.89 -19.26
N TYR A 113 10.88 2.40 -19.14
CA TYR A 113 10.59 1.18 -18.40
C TYR A 113 10.74 -0.09 -19.25
N ALA A 114 10.58 -0.01 -20.57
CA ALA A 114 10.84 -1.11 -21.49
C ALA A 114 12.32 -1.51 -21.50
N GLU A 115 13.23 -0.53 -21.54
CA GLU A 115 14.67 -0.78 -21.42
C GLU A 115 15.04 -1.47 -20.11
N ARG A 116 14.48 -0.99 -18.99
CA ARG A 116 14.66 -1.64 -17.68
C ARG A 116 14.15 -3.07 -17.67
N LYS A 117 13.01 -3.34 -18.31
CA LYS A 117 12.44 -4.69 -18.43
C LYS A 117 13.38 -5.59 -19.24
N ALA A 118 13.90 -5.10 -20.36
CA ALA A 118 14.83 -5.85 -21.19
C ALA A 118 16.11 -6.23 -20.43
N ALA A 119 16.64 -5.33 -19.60
CA ALA A 119 17.83 -5.57 -18.79
C ALA A 119 17.63 -6.55 -17.62
N ARG A 120 16.42 -6.64 -17.05
CA ARG A 120 16.16 -7.36 -15.79
C ARG A 120 15.11 -8.48 -15.89
N GLY A 121 14.51 -8.69 -17.06
CA GLY A 121 13.40 -9.61 -17.31
C GLY A 121 12.04 -9.10 -16.80
N LYS A 122 12.01 -8.42 -15.65
CA LYS A 122 10.82 -7.76 -15.09
C LYS A 122 11.16 -6.38 -14.53
N VAL A 123 10.14 -5.53 -14.40
CA VAL A 123 10.28 -4.23 -13.75
C VAL A 123 9.67 -4.33 -12.36
N GLN A 124 10.54 -4.32 -11.35
CA GLN A 124 10.14 -4.19 -9.95
C GLN A 124 10.60 -2.83 -9.44
N LEU A 125 9.70 -2.10 -8.80
CA LEU A 125 9.94 -0.76 -8.28
C LEU A 125 10.20 -0.83 -6.78
N ALA A 126 11.35 -0.33 -6.35
CA ALA A 126 11.62 -0.02 -4.95
C ALA A 126 10.85 1.25 -4.50
N LEU A 127 10.94 1.59 -3.22
CA LEU A 127 10.25 2.74 -2.61
C LEU A 127 10.39 4.04 -3.42
N VAL A 128 11.63 4.50 -3.64
CA VAL A 128 11.91 5.76 -4.36
C VAL A 128 11.39 5.71 -5.79
N GLU A 129 11.51 4.56 -6.46
CA GLU A 129 11.05 4.39 -7.84
C GLU A 129 9.52 4.40 -7.95
N ALA A 130 8.81 3.85 -6.96
CA ALA A 130 7.36 3.90 -6.89
C ALA A 130 6.85 5.35 -6.74
N TYR A 131 7.47 6.14 -5.85
CA TYR A 131 7.10 7.55 -5.70
C TYR A 131 7.54 8.42 -6.88
N THR A 132 8.66 8.10 -7.52
CA THR A 132 9.08 8.75 -8.78
C THR A 132 8.04 8.51 -9.87
N LEU A 133 7.56 7.26 -10.03
CA LEU A 133 6.49 6.96 -10.98
C LEU A 133 5.18 7.67 -10.60
N LEU A 134 4.81 7.71 -9.32
CA LEU A 134 3.61 8.45 -8.87
C LEU A 134 3.70 9.95 -9.18
N ALA A 135 4.86 10.58 -9.00
CA ALA A 135 5.09 11.97 -9.36
C ALA A 135 4.95 12.20 -10.87
N GLU A 136 5.30 11.20 -11.69
CA GLU A 136 5.11 11.29 -13.13
C GLU A 136 3.64 11.19 -13.55
N LEU A 137 2.84 10.44 -12.80
CA LEU A 137 1.43 10.17 -13.10
C LEU A 137 0.45 11.16 -12.45
N ASP A 138 0.78 11.76 -11.31
CA ASP A 138 -0.11 12.58 -10.48
C ASP A 138 0.56 13.91 -10.10
N ALA A 139 -0.02 15.03 -10.52
CA ALA A 139 0.51 16.37 -10.23
C ALA A 139 0.52 16.70 -8.73
N GLY A 140 -0.44 16.18 -7.97
CA GLY A 140 -0.48 16.33 -6.51
C GLY A 140 0.71 15.61 -5.87
N CYS A 141 0.96 14.36 -6.27
CA CYS A 141 2.15 13.63 -5.81
C CYS A 141 3.45 14.31 -6.25
N ARG A 142 3.51 14.86 -7.48
CA ARG A 142 4.67 15.59 -8.00
C ARG A 142 5.07 16.75 -7.09
N SER A 143 4.10 17.58 -6.69
CA SER A 143 4.36 18.74 -5.82
C SER A 143 4.97 18.37 -4.47
N VAL A 144 4.60 17.20 -3.92
CA VAL A 144 5.15 16.70 -2.66
C VAL A 144 6.55 16.12 -2.91
N TRP A 145 6.72 15.36 -3.98
CA TRP A 145 7.97 14.70 -4.32
C TRP A 145 9.10 15.69 -4.63
N GLU A 146 8.82 16.75 -5.38
CA GLU A 146 9.80 17.78 -5.74
C GLU A 146 10.33 18.57 -4.53
N ARG A 147 9.56 18.65 -3.44
CA ARG A 147 10.05 19.23 -2.18
C ARG A 147 11.05 18.33 -1.45
N TRP A 148 11.04 17.02 -1.73
CA TRP A 148 11.86 16.03 -1.04
C TRP A 148 13.17 15.72 -1.77
N VAL A 149 13.21 15.92 -3.10
CA VAL A 149 14.40 15.66 -3.94
C VAL A 149 15.30 16.89 -4.08
N LYS A 150 14.83 18.08 -3.66
CA LYS A 150 15.66 19.28 -3.52
C LYS A 150 16.45 19.27 -2.22
#